data_AF-A0A836Q631-F1
#
_entry.id   AF-A0A836Q631-F1
#
_cell.length_a   1.000
_cell.length_b   1.000
_cell.length_c   1.000
_cell.angle_alpha   90.00
_cell.angle_beta   90.00
_cell.angle_gamma   90.00
#
_symmetry.space_group_name_H-M   'P 1'
#
loop_
_entity.id
_entity.type
_entity.pdbx_description
1 polymer ?
#
loop_
_entity_poly.entity_id
_entity_poly.type
_entity_poly.pdbx_seq_one_letter_code
_entity_poly.pdbx_strand_id
1 'polypeptide(L)'
;MDPRTPDSKQSIETLKSNAIAGLLAIGCNIGPYRMAAATKGISHFDISSIADWFFTPESLKAAAVDIVNYGFELPITKNFGSGEICSADGMRFYSPSNLLRTDYSAVLRDRGITMITHTADNLLMLHQQPVPCRLREAAYDLDGLLAHGTEMEPTICFTDTHGYTETVLAAASMQGYQMAPRIKDIKDKTLYRFERGPSYNHLDPIIKGTIKTHLIHAVWDDIVRLIASINTRKVSAALILTKLGSYARQNSLYQGLREIGRVNKTILILRCLHDEDFRRLQTKEINKGERSHDLDRFLFFGKQGALRSRDFLDQQHSFSCLSILHNAIVAWNISEFPAALERLKNRGRIITDDELALVSPLLWMHVNPFGRYDITPERVLKSA
;
A
#
# COMPACT_ATOMS: atom_id res chain seq x y z
N MET A 1 50.19 -2.50 -21.43
CA MET A 1 49.26 -2.27 -20.29
C MET A 1 48.56 -0.95 -20.57
N ASP A 2 47.32 -1.02 -21.05
CA ASP A 2 46.50 0.16 -21.37
C ASP A 2 45.85 0.69 -20.07
N PRO A 3 46.03 1.97 -19.67
CA PRO A 3 45.52 2.49 -18.41
C PRO A 3 44.01 2.84 -18.41
N ARG A 4 43.25 2.48 -19.46
CA ARG A 4 41.89 3.02 -19.70
C ARG A 4 40.75 2.02 -19.71
N THR A 5 40.93 0.84 -19.12
CA THR A 5 39.78 0.03 -18.70
C THR A 5 39.57 0.28 -17.21
N PRO A 6 38.52 1.03 -16.80
CA PRO A 6 38.14 1.03 -15.39
C PRO A 6 37.87 -0.41 -14.99
N ASP A 7 38.45 -0.85 -13.87
CA ASP A 7 38.19 -2.15 -13.29
C ASP A 7 36.67 -2.34 -13.21
N SER A 8 36.13 -3.34 -13.91
CA SER A 8 34.67 -3.47 -14.14
C SER A 8 33.88 -3.52 -12.83
N LYS A 9 34.50 -4.01 -11.74
CA LYS A 9 33.95 -3.99 -10.38
C LYS A 9 33.84 -2.58 -9.78
N GLN A 10 34.86 -1.75 -9.94
CA GLN A 10 34.89 -0.38 -9.42
C GLN A 10 33.83 0.51 -10.11
N SER A 11 33.55 0.22 -11.38
CA SER A 11 32.43 0.85 -12.12
C SER A 11 31.06 0.47 -11.53
N ILE A 12 30.83 -0.81 -11.23
CA ILE A 12 29.56 -1.29 -10.65
C ILE A 12 29.33 -0.74 -9.24
N GLU A 13 30.35 -0.70 -8.38
CA GLU A 13 30.26 -0.14 -7.03
C GLU A 13 29.92 1.35 -7.03
N THR A 14 30.47 2.08 -8.00
CA THR A 14 30.15 3.49 -8.22
C THR A 14 28.69 3.65 -8.64
N LEU A 15 28.20 2.83 -9.59
CA LEU A 15 26.80 2.83 -10.01
C LEU A 15 25.85 2.53 -8.84
N LYS A 16 26.17 1.56 -7.98
CA LYS A 16 25.38 1.24 -6.78
C LYS A 16 25.31 2.44 -5.82
N SER A 17 26.45 3.08 -5.55
CA SER A 17 26.52 4.24 -4.66
C SER A 17 25.70 5.41 -5.22
N ASN A 18 25.78 5.66 -6.52
CA ASN A 18 25.00 6.69 -7.21
C ASN A 18 23.50 6.36 -7.21
N ALA A 19 23.12 5.08 -7.31
CA ALA A 19 21.73 4.63 -7.20
C ALA A 19 21.16 4.83 -5.80
N ILE A 20 21.91 4.52 -4.74
CA ILE A 20 21.48 4.80 -3.37
C ILE A 20 21.31 6.32 -3.17
N ALA A 21 22.25 7.12 -3.68
CA ALA A 21 22.13 8.58 -3.66
C ALA A 21 20.90 9.07 -4.42
N GLY A 22 20.57 8.48 -5.58
CA GLY A 22 19.36 8.76 -6.35
C GLY A 22 18.08 8.43 -5.58
N LEU A 23 18.02 7.24 -4.98
CA LEU A 23 16.87 6.79 -4.18
C LEU A 23 16.63 7.74 -3.01
N LEU A 24 17.69 8.12 -2.27
CA LEU A 24 17.60 9.10 -1.19
C LEU A 24 17.22 10.49 -1.70
N ALA A 25 17.78 10.94 -2.83
CA ALA A 25 17.49 12.26 -3.37
C ALA A 25 16.01 12.42 -3.72
N ILE A 26 15.43 11.41 -4.37
CA ILE A 26 14.06 11.41 -4.87
C ILE A 26 13.09 11.02 -3.76
N GLY A 27 13.36 9.91 -3.06
CA GLY A 27 12.51 9.37 -2.00
C GLY A 27 12.42 10.28 -0.77
N CYS A 28 13.48 11.01 -0.42
CA CYS A 28 13.40 12.03 0.66
C CYS A 28 12.91 13.41 0.17
N ASN A 29 12.55 13.53 -1.12
CA ASN A 29 12.12 14.78 -1.77
C ASN A 29 13.15 15.93 -1.72
N ILE A 30 14.44 15.62 -1.56
CA ILE A 30 15.53 16.60 -1.44
C ILE A 30 15.94 17.13 -2.82
N GLY A 31 15.92 16.25 -3.81
CA GLY A 31 16.36 16.49 -5.19
C GLY A 31 17.87 16.29 -5.39
N PRO A 32 18.31 15.99 -6.62
CA PRO A 32 19.71 15.62 -6.91
C PRO A 32 20.75 16.67 -6.48
N TYR A 33 20.45 17.96 -6.66
CA TYR A 33 21.41 19.04 -6.39
C TYR A 33 21.77 19.13 -4.91
N ARG A 34 20.75 19.11 -4.05
CA ARG A 34 20.96 19.17 -2.59
C ARG A 34 21.53 17.86 -2.06
N MET A 35 21.17 16.72 -2.64
CA MET A 35 21.77 15.43 -2.27
C MET A 35 23.28 15.39 -2.59
N ALA A 36 23.69 15.89 -3.76
CA ALA A 36 25.11 15.98 -4.12
C ALA A 36 25.87 16.91 -3.17
N ALA A 37 25.28 18.04 -2.76
CA ALA A 37 25.90 18.93 -1.78
C ALA A 37 26.06 18.29 -0.38
N ALA A 38 25.20 17.31 -0.06
CA ALA A 38 25.20 16.58 1.20
C ALA A 38 26.03 15.29 1.18
N THR A 39 26.47 14.84 -0.01
CA THR A 39 27.12 13.53 -0.20
C THR A 39 28.51 13.72 -0.79
N LYS A 40 29.55 13.31 -0.08
CA LYS A 40 30.93 13.47 -0.56
C LYS A 40 31.21 12.48 -1.69
N GLY A 41 31.72 12.98 -2.81
CA GLY A 41 32.23 12.14 -3.90
C GLY A 41 31.20 11.74 -4.97
N ILE A 42 29.95 12.21 -4.88
CA ILE A 42 28.91 11.96 -5.87
C ILE A 42 28.42 13.30 -6.41
N SER A 43 28.49 13.51 -7.73
CA SER A 43 28.06 14.76 -8.34
C SER A 43 26.55 14.79 -8.60
N HIS A 44 26.00 15.99 -8.78
CA HIS A 44 24.61 16.15 -9.23
C HIS A 44 24.35 15.42 -10.57
N PHE A 45 25.32 15.45 -11.49
CA PHE A 45 25.18 14.82 -12.80
C PHE A 45 25.08 13.30 -12.67
N ASP A 46 25.85 12.69 -11.76
CA ASP A 46 25.80 11.25 -11.51
C ASP A 46 24.44 10.83 -10.96
N ILE A 47 23.91 11.57 -9.98
CA ILE A 47 22.61 11.29 -9.37
C ILE A 47 21.48 11.42 -10.41
N SER A 48 21.47 12.51 -11.17
CA SER A 48 20.44 12.75 -12.18
C SER A 48 20.53 11.73 -13.32
N SER A 49 21.74 11.37 -13.77
CA SER A 49 21.92 10.35 -14.80
C SER A 49 21.40 8.99 -14.35
N ILE A 50 21.65 8.59 -13.10
CA ILE A 50 21.08 7.35 -12.58
C ILE A 50 19.56 7.41 -12.52
N ALA A 51 19.00 8.49 -12.00
CA ALA A 51 17.55 8.65 -11.93
C ALA A 51 16.90 8.60 -13.33
N ASP A 52 17.47 9.28 -14.32
CA ASP A 52 16.88 9.38 -15.65
C ASP A 52 16.97 8.06 -16.44
N TRP A 53 18.08 7.31 -16.28
CA TRP A 53 18.34 6.11 -17.10
C TRP A 53 17.99 4.79 -16.41
N PHE A 54 18.05 4.72 -15.08
CA PHE A 54 17.88 3.47 -14.33
C PHE A 54 16.61 3.43 -13.49
N PHE A 55 15.99 4.56 -13.13
CA PHE A 55 14.75 4.54 -12.34
C PHE A 55 13.53 4.52 -13.24
N THR A 56 13.33 3.37 -13.89
CA THR A 56 12.10 3.11 -14.62
C THR A 56 11.00 2.61 -13.68
N PRO A 57 9.71 2.71 -14.04
CA PRO A 57 8.62 2.13 -13.27
C PRO A 57 8.84 0.63 -12.96
N GLU A 58 9.38 -0.13 -13.91
CA GLU A 58 9.63 -1.56 -13.78
C GLU A 58 10.76 -1.87 -12.81
N SER A 59 11.88 -1.16 -12.91
CA SER A 59 13.04 -1.36 -12.04
C SER A 59 12.77 -0.92 -10.61
N LEU A 60 12.08 0.20 -10.42
CA LEU A 60 11.65 0.65 -9.10
C LEU A 60 10.62 -0.30 -8.48
N LYS A 61 9.69 -0.84 -9.28
CA LYS A 61 8.75 -1.86 -8.81
C LYS A 61 9.49 -3.14 -8.40
N ALA A 62 10.42 -3.62 -9.21
CA ALA A 62 11.23 -4.79 -8.90
C ALA A 62 12.02 -4.58 -7.60
N ALA A 63 12.71 -3.44 -7.46
CA ALA A 63 13.45 -3.12 -6.23
C ALA A 63 12.54 -3.04 -4.99
N ALA A 64 11.32 -2.50 -5.13
CA ALA A 64 10.34 -2.49 -4.06
C ALA A 64 9.85 -3.89 -3.67
N VAL A 65 9.68 -4.79 -4.65
CA VAL A 65 9.32 -6.19 -4.40
C VAL A 65 10.46 -6.94 -3.73
N ASP A 66 11.69 -6.81 -4.22
CA ASP A 66 12.87 -7.49 -3.69
C ASP A 66 13.08 -7.16 -2.21
N ILE A 67 12.96 -5.88 -1.82
CA ILE A 67 13.14 -5.48 -0.43
C ILE A 67 12.02 -5.96 0.50
N VAL A 68 10.79 -6.05 -0.03
CA VAL A 68 9.65 -6.61 0.71
C VAL A 68 9.84 -8.11 0.91
N ASN A 69 10.21 -8.84 -0.14
CA ASN A 69 10.47 -10.27 -0.05
C ASN A 69 11.64 -10.57 0.89
N TYR A 70 12.73 -9.79 0.81
CA TYR A 70 13.84 -9.90 1.77
C TYR A 70 13.34 -9.76 3.22
N GLY A 71 12.56 -8.71 3.51
CA GLY A 71 11.97 -8.53 4.84
C GLY A 71 11.03 -9.68 5.24
N PHE A 72 10.30 -10.24 4.27
CA PHE A 72 9.37 -11.35 4.50
C PHE A 72 10.07 -12.66 4.85
N GLU A 73 11.18 -12.96 4.18
CA GLU A 73 11.97 -14.19 4.36
C GLU A 73 12.67 -14.26 5.72
N LEU A 74 12.87 -13.12 6.39
CA LEU A 74 13.49 -13.08 7.72
C LEU A 74 12.66 -13.91 8.73
N PRO A 75 13.27 -14.84 9.49
CA PRO A 75 12.53 -15.75 10.36
C PRO A 75 11.63 -15.06 11.40
N ILE A 76 12.09 -13.92 11.94
CA ILE A 76 11.39 -13.16 12.96
C ILE A 76 10.14 -12.43 12.43
N THR A 77 10.01 -12.29 11.11
CA THR A 77 8.87 -11.59 10.50
C THR A 77 7.54 -12.27 10.81
N LYS A 78 7.56 -13.60 10.97
CA LYS A 78 6.39 -14.42 11.33
C LYS A 78 5.81 -14.05 12.69
N ASN A 79 6.60 -13.45 13.59
CA ASN A 79 6.10 -12.94 14.86
C ASN A 79 5.22 -11.70 14.70
N PHE A 80 5.40 -10.93 13.62
CA PHE A 80 4.61 -9.73 13.35
C PHE A 80 3.35 -10.03 12.51
N GLY A 81 3.47 -10.95 11.55
CA GLY A 81 2.36 -11.33 10.67
C GLY A 81 2.73 -12.41 9.65
N SER A 82 1.72 -13.08 9.09
CA SER A 82 1.90 -14.16 8.10
C SER A 82 1.99 -13.66 6.66
N GLY A 83 1.58 -12.41 6.38
CA GLY A 83 1.41 -11.89 5.03
C GLY A 83 0.08 -12.29 4.37
N GLU A 84 -0.80 -13.01 5.07
CA GLU A 84 -2.10 -13.47 4.55
C GLU A 84 -3.19 -12.40 4.63
N ILE A 85 -2.93 -11.31 5.36
CA ILE A 85 -3.83 -10.16 5.46
C ILE A 85 -3.07 -8.87 5.22
N CYS A 86 -3.78 -7.86 4.70
CA CYS A 86 -3.25 -6.52 4.54
C CYS A 86 -4.29 -5.46 4.89
N SER A 87 -3.86 -4.20 4.97
CA SER A 87 -4.75 -3.04 4.98
C SER A 87 -4.44 -2.12 3.81
N ALA A 88 -5.46 -1.43 3.29
CA ALA A 88 -5.27 -0.33 2.36
C ALA A 88 -5.62 1.00 3.04
N ASP A 89 -4.75 1.99 2.88
CA ASP A 89 -4.95 3.34 3.42
C ASP A 89 -4.42 4.42 2.48
N GLY A 90 -5.05 5.60 2.52
CA GLY A 90 -4.79 6.72 1.63
C GLY A 90 -4.10 7.89 2.36
N MET A 91 -2.83 8.15 2.03
CA MET A 91 -2.11 9.33 2.52
C MET A 91 -2.19 10.49 1.53
N ARG A 92 -2.54 11.69 2.00
CA ARG A 92 -2.58 12.87 1.13
C ARG A 92 -1.28 13.66 1.17
N PHE A 93 -0.71 13.90 0.00
CA PHE A 93 0.46 14.75 -0.21
C PHE A 93 0.02 16.07 -0.85
N TYR A 94 0.52 17.17 -0.30
CA TYR A 94 0.33 18.49 -0.89
C TYR A 94 1.09 18.59 -2.21
N SER A 95 0.41 19.03 -3.27
CA SER A 95 1.01 19.21 -4.58
C SER A 95 0.50 20.52 -5.20
N PRO A 96 1.30 21.60 -5.22
CA PRO A 96 0.89 22.86 -5.83
C PRO A 96 0.83 22.79 -7.36
N SER A 97 1.50 21.80 -7.98
CA SER A 97 1.54 21.63 -9.43
C SER A 97 0.15 21.30 -9.99
N ASN A 98 -0.29 22.04 -11.02
CA ASN A 98 -1.53 21.78 -11.75
C ASN A 98 -1.35 20.64 -12.77
N LEU A 99 -1.31 19.40 -12.28
CA LEU A 99 -1.20 18.18 -13.08
C LEU A 99 -2.54 17.45 -13.16
N LEU A 100 -2.74 16.63 -14.18
CA LEU A 100 -4.00 15.91 -14.44
C LEU A 100 -4.49 15.07 -13.25
N ARG A 101 -3.56 14.51 -12.45
CA ARG A 101 -3.88 13.72 -11.26
C ARG A 101 -3.85 14.49 -9.95
N THR A 102 -3.48 15.76 -9.98
CA THR A 102 -3.54 16.61 -8.79
C THR A 102 -4.92 17.24 -8.73
N ASP A 103 -5.66 16.97 -7.66
CA ASP A 103 -7.03 17.47 -7.48
C ASP A 103 -7.18 18.14 -6.10
N TYR A 104 -8.25 18.90 -5.93
CA TYR A 104 -8.56 19.55 -4.66
C TYR A 104 -8.82 18.49 -3.57
N SER A 105 -8.19 18.69 -2.42
CA SER A 105 -8.46 17.93 -1.21
C SER A 105 -9.09 18.85 -0.16
N ALA A 106 -10.28 18.48 0.32
CA ALA A 106 -10.92 19.18 1.43
C ALA A 106 -10.08 19.12 2.73
N VAL A 107 -9.28 18.06 2.90
CA VAL A 107 -8.41 17.88 4.08
C VAL A 107 -7.20 18.81 4.01
N LEU A 108 -6.58 18.94 2.84
CA LEU A 108 -5.46 19.87 2.65
C LEU A 108 -5.92 21.33 2.47
N ARG A 109 -7.21 21.53 2.16
CA ARG A 109 -7.79 22.81 1.71
C ARG A 109 -7.09 23.40 0.48
N ASP A 110 -6.40 22.55 -0.26
CA ASP A 110 -5.65 22.90 -1.47
C ASP A 110 -5.50 21.62 -2.32
N ARG A 111 -4.76 21.73 -3.42
CA ARG A 111 -4.43 20.67 -4.35
C ARG A 111 -3.49 19.64 -3.72
N GLY A 112 -3.77 18.38 -4.01
CA GLY A 112 -2.94 17.28 -3.59
C GLY A 112 -3.17 16.01 -4.38
N ILE A 113 -2.44 14.99 -3.98
CA ILE A 113 -2.55 13.64 -4.50
C ILE A 113 -2.68 12.68 -3.32
N THR A 114 -3.49 11.63 -3.48
CA THR A 114 -3.63 10.58 -2.48
C THR A 114 -2.74 9.42 -2.89
N MET A 115 -1.78 9.05 -2.05
CA MET A 115 -1.05 7.82 -2.18
C MET A 115 -1.83 6.71 -1.48
N ILE A 116 -2.37 5.77 -2.26
CA ILE A 116 -2.98 4.57 -1.70
C ILE A 116 -1.87 3.56 -1.49
N THR A 117 -1.74 3.04 -0.28
CA THR A 117 -0.75 2.04 0.10
C THR A 117 -1.44 0.78 0.58
N HIS A 118 -0.83 -0.38 0.31
CA HIS A 118 -1.21 -1.67 0.86
C HIS A 118 -0.11 -2.15 1.78
N THR A 119 -0.43 -2.33 3.06
CA THR A 119 0.54 -2.76 4.07
C THR A 119 0.13 -4.11 4.61
N ALA A 120 1.03 -5.09 4.63
CA ALA A 120 0.79 -6.41 5.21
C ALA A 120 0.72 -6.35 6.75
N ASP A 121 0.22 -7.39 7.41
CA ASP A 121 0.19 -7.53 8.87
C ASP A 121 1.59 -7.49 9.50
N ASN A 122 2.62 -7.97 8.79
CA ASN A 122 4.02 -7.84 9.16
C ASN A 122 4.62 -6.43 8.95
N LEU A 123 3.78 -5.45 8.57
CA LEU A 123 4.10 -4.03 8.38
C LEU A 123 4.96 -3.67 7.16
N LEU A 124 5.23 -4.62 6.27
CA LEU A 124 5.86 -4.32 4.99
C LEU A 124 4.82 -3.76 4.00
N MET A 125 5.19 -2.70 3.27
CA MET A 125 4.33 -2.08 2.26
C MET A 125 4.42 -2.85 0.95
N LEU A 126 3.37 -3.59 0.62
CA LEU A 126 3.25 -4.48 -0.55
C LEU A 126 3.12 -3.72 -1.87
N HIS A 127 2.36 -2.64 -1.85
CA HIS A 127 1.99 -1.91 -3.05
C HIS A 127 1.68 -0.46 -2.71
N GLN A 128 1.86 0.40 -3.70
CA GLN A 128 1.40 1.77 -3.61
C GLN A 128 1.06 2.34 -4.98
N GLN A 129 0.15 3.31 -5.01
CA GLN A 129 -0.20 4.02 -6.23
C GLN A 129 -0.75 5.43 -6.00
N PRO A 130 -0.31 6.42 -6.81
CA PRO A 130 -0.83 7.78 -6.74
C PRO A 130 -2.21 7.91 -7.40
N VAL A 131 -3.18 8.44 -6.67
CA VAL A 131 -4.58 8.59 -7.06
C VAL A 131 -5.05 10.05 -6.85
N PRO A 132 -5.82 10.63 -7.78
CA PRO A 132 -6.43 11.95 -7.58
C PRO A 132 -7.34 12.00 -6.35
N CYS A 133 -7.23 13.06 -5.54
CA CYS A 133 -7.94 13.18 -4.26
C CYS A 133 -9.47 13.11 -4.36
N ARG A 134 -10.05 13.40 -5.52
CA ARG A 134 -11.51 13.35 -5.75
C ARG A 134 -12.02 11.94 -6.01
N LEU A 135 -11.18 11.04 -6.51
CA LEU A 135 -11.61 9.69 -6.85
C LEU A 135 -11.79 8.87 -5.58
N ARG A 136 -12.72 7.91 -5.63
CA ARG A 136 -12.95 6.99 -4.51
C ARG A 136 -11.85 5.94 -4.46
N GLU A 137 -11.24 5.79 -3.30
CA GLU A 137 -10.13 4.88 -3.03
C GLU A 137 -10.53 3.40 -3.19
N ALA A 138 -11.77 3.04 -2.87
CA ALA A 138 -12.28 1.66 -2.90
C ALA A 138 -11.93 0.83 -4.14
N ALA A 139 -11.96 1.43 -5.33
CA ALA A 139 -11.71 0.68 -6.56
C ALA A 139 -10.22 0.39 -6.79
N TYR A 140 -9.34 1.21 -6.20
CA TYR A 140 -7.90 1.07 -6.22
C TYR A 140 -7.38 0.07 -5.19
N ASP A 141 -8.13 -0.18 -4.11
CA ASP A 141 -7.77 -1.19 -3.12
C ASP A 141 -7.67 -2.59 -3.74
N LEU A 142 -8.53 -2.89 -4.72
CA LEU A 142 -8.47 -4.15 -5.46
C LEU A 142 -7.30 -4.18 -6.45
N ASP A 143 -6.93 -3.05 -7.05
CA ASP A 143 -5.77 -2.96 -7.94
C ASP A 143 -4.47 -3.31 -7.20
N GLY A 144 -4.31 -2.90 -5.93
CA GLY A 144 -3.10 -3.23 -5.15
C GLY A 144 -3.00 -4.69 -4.73
N LEU A 145 -4.12 -5.29 -4.28
CA LEU A 145 -4.21 -6.75 -4.02
C LEU A 145 -3.87 -7.59 -5.23
N LEU A 146 -4.19 -7.06 -6.40
CA LEU A 146 -3.92 -7.70 -7.67
C LEU A 146 -2.46 -7.41 -8.07
N ALA A 147 -1.94 -6.19 -7.95
CA ALA A 147 -0.71 -5.76 -8.64
C ALA A 147 0.56 -5.70 -7.78
N HIS A 148 0.53 -6.14 -6.51
CA HIS A 148 1.69 -6.09 -5.60
C HIS A 148 2.92 -6.84 -6.14
N GLY A 149 2.77 -8.11 -6.56
CA GLY A 149 3.84 -8.91 -7.16
C GLY A 149 4.88 -9.46 -6.17
N THR A 150 4.66 -9.29 -4.87
CA THR A 150 5.45 -9.90 -3.78
C THR A 150 5.10 -11.37 -3.60
N GLU A 151 5.90 -12.10 -2.82
CA GLU A 151 5.65 -13.52 -2.49
C GLU A 151 4.54 -13.74 -1.46
N MET A 152 4.15 -12.68 -0.73
CA MET A 152 2.99 -12.73 0.16
C MET A 152 1.68 -12.85 -0.63
N GLU A 153 0.73 -13.61 -0.11
CA GLU A 153 -0.59 -13.84 -0.72
C GLU A 153 -1.73 -13.33 0.19
N PRO A 154 -1.94 -12.01 0.31
CA PRO A 154 -3.00 -11.48 1.15
C PRO A 154 -4.38 -11.83 0.58
N THR A 155 -5.19 -12.52 1.38
CA THR A 155 -6.57 -12.90 1.03
C THR A 155 -7.61 -11.96 1.63
N ILE A 156 -7.27 -11.28 2.74
CA ILE A 156 -8.13 -10.34 3.44
C ILE A 156 -7.51 -8.93 3.37
N CYS A 157 -8.31 -7.94 2.98
CA CYS A 157 -7.88 -6.55 2.95
C CYS A 157 -8.79 -5.65 3.79
N PHE A 158 -8.23 -5.03 4.83
CA PHE A 158 -8.92 -4.09 5.70
C PHE A 158 -8.82 -2.67 5.17
N THR A 159 -9.93 -1.92 5.16
CA THR A 159 -9.98 -0.53 4.65
C THR A 159 -10.87 0.35 5.55
N ASP A 160 -10.78 1.68 5.46
CA ASP A 160 -11.75 2.56 6.15
C ASP A 160 -13.12 2.56 5.43
N THR A 161 -14.14 3.14 6.05
CA THR A 161 -15.51 3.26 5.51
C THR A 161 -15.56 3.86 4.11
N HIS A 162 -14.63 4.76 3.77
CA HIS A 162 -14.56 5.39 2.44
C HIS A 162 -13.94 4.48 1.36
N GLY A 163 -13.25 3.42 1.78
CA GLY A 163 -12.59 2.41 0.94
C GLY A 163 -13.49 1.24 0.53
N TYR A 164 -14.82 1.39 0.49
CA TYR A 164 -15.67 0.35 -0.10
C TYR A 164 -16.87 0.83 -0.91
N THR A 165 -17.20 0.04 -1.92
CA THR A 165 -18.49 0.08 -2.61
C THR A 165 -19.01 -1.35 -2.75
N GLU A 166 -20.32 -1.52 -2.88
CA GLU A 166 -20.91 -2.85 -3.09
C GLU A 166 -20.32 -3.53 -4.34
N THR A 167 -20.08 -2.81 -5.42
CA THR A 167 -19.47 -3.40 -6.63
C THR A 167 -18.02 -3.83 -6.43
N VAL A 168 -17.24 -3.11 -5.62
CA VAL A 168 -15.88 -3.53 -5.24
C VAL A 168 -15.92 -4.78 -4.36
N LEU A 169 -16.82 -4.81 -3.35
CA LEU A 169 -16.99 -6.00 -2.51
C LEU A 169 -17.37 -7.24 -3.34
N ALA A 170 -18.25 -7.06 -4.34
CA ALA A 170 -18.60 -8.11 -5.28
C ALA A 170 -17.37 -8.57 -6.08
N ALA A 171 -16.68 -7.64 -6.74
CA ALA A 171 -15.53 -7.96 -7.58
C ALA A 171 -14.39 -8.63 -6.80
N ALA A 172 -14.12 -8.20 -5.57
CA ALA A 172 -13.14 -8.83 -4.69
C ALA A 172 -13.56 -10.27 -4.33
N SER A 173 -14.80 -10.45 -3.85
CA SER A 173 -15.29 -11.78 -3.44
C SER A 173 -15.26 -12.81 -4.57
N MET A 174 -15.58 -12.39 -5.80
CA MET A 174 -15.59 -13.26 -6.97
C MET A 174 -14.18 -13.65 -7.44
N GLN A 175 -13.15 -12.98 -6.92
CA GLN A 175 -11.74 -13.28 -7.15
C GLN A 175 -11.09 -13.99 -5.95
N GLY A 176 -11.88 -14.34 -4.92
CA GLY A 176 -11.37 -15.00 -3.72
C GLY A 176 -10.85 -14.06 -2.63
N TYR A 177 -10.95 -12.74 -2.82
CA TYR A 177 -10.52 -11.77 -1.81
C TYR A 177 -11.67 -11.37 -0.87
N GLN A 178 -11.37 -11.29 0.42
CA GLN A 178 -12.27 -10.75 1.43
C GLN A 178 -11.90 -9.29 1.73
N MET A 179 -12.63 -8.36 1.12
CA MET A 179 -12.57 -6.95 1.52
C MET A 179 -13.34 -6.74 2.82
N ALA A 180 -12.66 -6.18 3.83
CA ALA A 180 -13.15 -6.02 5.19
C ALA A 180 -13.11 -4.55 5.65
N PRO A 181 -13.88 -3.65 5.02
CA PRO A 181 -13.96 -2.25 5.44
C PRO A 181 -14.49 -2.11 6.87
N ARG A 182 -13.92 -1.21 7.65
CA ARG A 182 -14.48 -0.79 8.94
C ARG A 182 -15.64 0.15 8.68
N ILE A 183 -16.84 -0.41 8.67
CA ILE A 183 -18.07 0.33 8.39
C ILE A 183 -18.49 1.16 9.61
N LYS A 184 -18.43 2.49 9.49
CA LYS A 184 -19.03 3.41 10.47
C LYS A 184 -20.56 3.34 10.44
N ASP A 185 -21.17 3.59 11.60
CA ASP A 185 -22.62 3.62 11.80
C ASP A 185 -23.32 2.36 11.30
N ILE A 186 -22.86 1.19 11.78
CA ILE A 186 -23.39 -0.13 11.39
C ILE A 186 -24.91 -0.20 11.57
N LYS A 187 -25.44 0.41 12.63
CA LYS A 187 -26.89 0.50 12.93
C LYS A 187 -27.72 1.12 11.79
N ASP A 188 -27.11 1.98 10.98
CA ASP A 188 -27.80 2.69 9.88
C ASP A 188 -27.67 1.94 8.55
N LYS A 189 -26.97 0.80 8.53
CA LYS A 189 -26.77 0.02 7.31
C LYS A 189 -27.89 -0.98 7.09
N THR A 190 -28.31 -1.10 5.84
CA THR A 190 -29.29 -2.08 5.41
C THR A 190 -28.66 -3.47 5.34
N LEU A 191 -29.24 -4.43 6.06
CA LEU A 191 -29.01 -5.86 5.85
C LEU A 191 -30.02 -6.41 4.84
N TYR A 192 -29.57 -7.38 4.04
CA TYR A 192 -30.37 -7.96 2.96
C TYR A 192 -30.60 -9.45 3.17
N ARG A 193 -31.76 -9.95 2.71
CA ARG A 193 -32.09 -11.38 2.62
C ARG A 193 -32.43 -11.76 1.19
N PHE A 194 -32.30 -13.04 0.84
CA PHE A 194 -32.71 -13.54 -0.49
C PHE A 194 -34.23 -13.59 -0.63
N GLU A 195 -34.92 -14.03 0.41
CA GLU A 195 -36.38 -14.22 0.41
C GLU A 195 -37.00 -13.65 1.68
N ARG A 196 -38.27 -13.25 1.60
CA ARG A 196 -39.05 -12.82 2.77
C ARG A 196 -39.60 -14.01 3.58
N GLY A 197 -39.56 -15.21 3.01
CA GLY A 197 -40.17 -16.44 3.55
C GLY A 197 -39.58 -16.94 4.88
N PRO A 198 -38.25 -16.99 5.07
CA PRO A 198 -37.69 -17.34 6.37
C PRO A 198 -37.81 -16.15 7.33
N SER A 199 -38.51 -16.40 8.44
CA SER A 199 -38.56 -15.46 9.57
C SER A 199 -37.39 -15.73 10.50
N TYR A 200 -36.70 -14.65 10.85
CA TYR A 200 -35.62 -14.65 11.83
C TYR A 200 -36.05 -13.75 12.99
N ASN A 201 -36.74 -14.28 14.00
CA ASN A 201 -37.39 -13.51 15.07
C ASN A 201 -36.59 -12.29 15.59
N HIS A 202 -35.28 -12.46 15.83
CA HIS A 202 -34.42 -11.39 16.36
C HIS A 202 -33.70 -10.56 15.29
N LEU A 203 -33.60 -11.03 14.04
CA LEU A 203 -32.92 -10.33 12.94
C LEU A 203 -33.91 -9.63 11.99
N ASP A 204 -35.17 -10.06 11.96
CA ASP A 204 -36.22 -9.47 11.12
C ASP A 204 -36.37 -7.96 11.31
N PRO A 205 -36.27 -7.39 12.53
CA PRO A 205 -36.32 -5.94 12.73
C PRO A 205 -35.16 -5.17 12.07
N ILE A 206 -34.01 -5.81 11.87
CA ILE A 206 -32.81 -5.18 11.31
C ILE A 206 -32.57 -5.50 9.83
N ILE A 207 -33.13 -6.61 9.32
CA ILE A 207 -33.05 -6.98 7.90
C ILE A 207 -34.18 -6.31 7.11
N LYS A 208 -33.85 -5.18 6.48
CA LYS A 208 -34.80 -4.32 5.74
C LYS A 208 -34.76 -4.52 4.22
N GLY A 209 -33.70 -5.10 3.67
CA GLY A 209 -33.50 -5.26 2.24
C GLY A 209 -33.80 -6.66 1.71
N THR A 210 -34.14 -6.76 0.42
CA THR A 210 -34.23 -8.02 -0.31
C THR A 210 -33.31 -7.97 -1.53
N ILE A 211 -32.52 -9.02 -1.74
CA ILE A 211 -31.61 -9.14 -2.89
C ILE A 211 -32.44 -9.37 -4.15
N LYS A 212 -32.16 -8.60 -5.21
CA LYS A 212 -32.83 -8.74 -6.50
C LYS A 212 -32.11 -9.76 -7.38
N THR A 213 -32.32 -11.04 -7.12
CA THR A 213 -31.64 -12.15 -7.82
C THR A 213 -31.82 -12.13 -9.34
N HIS A 214 -32.99 -11.72 -9.84
CA HIS A 214 -33.24 -11.57 -11.29
C HIS A 214 -32.26 -10.60 -11.98
N LEU A 215 -31.79 -9.55 -11.30
CA LEU A 215 -30.79 -8.64 -11.85
C LEU A 215 -29.41 -9.28 -11.95
N ILE A 216 -29.11 -10.27 -11.10
CA ILE A 216 -27.86 -11.03 -11.18
C ILE A 216 -27.95 -12.01 -12.35
N HIS A 217 -29.04 -12.79 -12.41
CA HIS A 217 -29.24 -13.79 -13.46
C HIS A 217 -29.24 -13.18 -14.87
N ALA A 218 -29.80 -11.98 -15.05
CA ALA A 218 -29.89 -11.33 -16.36
C ALA A 218 -28.54 -10.95 -16.97
N VAL A 219 -27.47 -10.79 -16.17
CA VAL A 219 -26.14 -10.34 -16.64
C VAL A 219 -25.00 -11.22 -16.10
N TRP A 220 -25.30 -12.44 -15.66
CA TRP A 220 -24.32 -13.31 -15.00
C TRP A 220 -23.05 -13.53 -15.84
N ASP A 221 -23.23 -13.87 -17.11
CA ASP A 221 -22.11 -14.12 -18.03
C ASP A 221 -21.23 -12.87 -18.21
N ASP A 222 -21.84 -11.69 -18.26
CA ASP A 222 -21.10 -10.43 -18.37
C ASP A 222 -20.36 -10.07 -17.08
N ILE A 223 -20.93 -10.41 -15.92
CA ILE A 223 -20.21 -10.32 -14.63
C ILE A 223 -19.00 -11.23 -14.66
N VAL A 224 -19.15 -12.50 -15.06
CA VAL A 224 -18.02 -13.44 -15.13
C VAL A 224 -16.94 -12.94 -16.10
N ARG A 225 -17.32 -12.43 -17.28
CA ARG A 225 -16.36 -11.82 -18.24
C ARG A 225 -15.66 -10.59 -17.67
N LEU A 226 -16.38 -9.74 -16.94
CA LEU A 226 -15.82 -8.57 -16.26
C LEU A 226 -14.76 -9.01 -15.24
N ILE A 227 -15.10 -9.95 -14.36
CA ILE A 227 -14.18 -10.48 -13.35
C ILE A 227 -12.97 -11.15 -13.99
N ALA A 228 -13.17 -11.96 -15.04
CA ALA A 228 -12.07 -12.58 -15.78
C ALA A 228 -11.15 -11.53 -16.43
N SER A 229 -11.70 -10.43 -16.94
CA SER A 229 -10.91 -9.34 -17.55
C SER A 229 -10.05 -8.60 -16.51
N ILE A 230 -10.58 -8.43 -15.29
CA ILE A 230 -9.84 -7.86 -14.16
C ILE A 230 -8.74 -8.84 -13.72
N ASN A 231 -9.08 -10.12 -13.49
CA ASN A 231 -8.14 -11.13 -13.03
C ASN A 231 -6.96 -11.30 -14.01
N THR A 232 -7.25 -11.38 -15.31
CA THR A 232 -6.25 -11.49 -16.40
C THR A 232 -5.52 -10.19 -16.73
N ARG A 233 -5.75 -9.09 -15.98
CA ARG A 233 -5.08 -7.79 -16.15
C ARG A 233 -5.23 -7.13 -17.51
N LYS A 234 -6.27 -7.50 -18.26
CA LYS A 234 -6.64 -6.80 -19.50
C LYS A 234 -7.15 -5.39 -19.21
N VAL A 235 -7.71 -5.17 -18.02
CA VAL A 235 -8.17 -3.87 -17.54
C VAL A 235 -7.94 -3.79 -16.03
N SER A 236 -7.63 -2.59 -15.50
CA SER A 236 -7.57 -2.42 -14.05
C SER A 236 -8.97 -2.42 -13.43
N ALA A 237 -9.09 -2.92 -12.20
CA ALA A 237 -10.33 -2.89 -11.45
C ALA A 237 -10.79 -1.45 -11.22
N ALA A 238 -9.87 -0.55 -10.86
CA ALA A 238 -10.20 0.85 -10.63
C ALA A 238 -10.83 1.50 -11.86
N LEU A 239 -10.26 1.28 -13.05
CA LEU A 239 -10.74 1.86 -14.29
C LEU A 239 -12.15 1.35 -14.64
N ILE A 240 -12.34 0.04 -14.67
CA ILE A 240 -13.60 -0.54 -15.15
C ILE A 240 -14.74 -0.34 -14.14
N LEU A 241 -14.48 -0.51 -12.84
CA LEU A 241 -15.50 -0.32 -11.80
C LEU A 241 -15.91 1.15 -11.67
N THR A 242 -14.96 2.09 -11.82
CA THR A 242 -15.27 3.52 -11.86
C THR A 242 -16.13 3.86 -13.07
N LYS A 243 -15.80 3.32 -14.26
CA LYS A 243 -16.58 3.53 -15.48
C LYS A 243 -18.01 2.98 -15.36
N LEU A 244 -18.18 1.79 -14.78
CA LEU A 244 -19.50 1.22 -14.51
C LEU A 244 -20.29 2.09 -13.51
N GLY A 245 -19.62 2.60 -12.47
CA GLY A 245 -20.21 3.49 -11.46
C GLY A 245 -20.73 4.81 -12.02
N SER A 246 -20.09 5.37 -13.06
CA SER A 246 -20.52 6.62 -13.71
C SER A 246 -21.92 6.54 -14.33
N TYR A 247 -22.37 5.33 -14.70
CA TYR A 247 -23.70 5.08 -15.29
C TYR A 247 -24.56 4.15 -14.41
N ALA A 248 -24.37 4.20 -13.08
CA ALA A 248 -24.94 3.26 -12.12
C ALA A 248 -26.46 3.00 -12.24
N ARG A 249 -27.25 4.01 -12.65
CA ARG A 249 -28.71 3.88 -12.79
C ARG A 249 -29.15 3.19 -14.08
N GLN A 250 -28.34 3.26 -15.14
CA GLN A 250 -28.70 2.79 -16.49
C GLN A 250 -27.95 1.52 -16.88
N ASN A 251 -26.90 1.16 -16.14
CA ASN A 251 -26.05 0.03 -16.44
C ASN A 251 -26.53 -1.24 -15.70
N SER A 252 -27.06 -2.21 -16.44
CA SER A 252 -27.54 -3.50 -15.91
C SER A 252 -26.41 -4.31 -15.26
N LEU A 253 -25.22 -4.31 -15.85
CA LEU A 253 -24.04 -4.98 -15.30
C LEU A 253 -23.64 -4.42 -13.92
N TYR A 254 -23.65 -3.08 -13.77
CA TYR A 254 -23.44 -2.44 -12.48
C TYR A 254 -24.49 -2.85 -11.45
N GLN A 255 -25.77 -2.89 -11.85
CA GLN A 255 -26.87 -3.26 -10.95
C GLN A 255 -26.76 -4.71 -10.47
N GLY A 256 -26.51 -5.66 -11.38
CA GLY A 256 -26.28 -7.07 -11.03
C GLY A 256 -25.10 -7.24 -10.08
N LEU A 257 -23.95 -6.63 -10.42
CA LEU A 257 -22.75 -6.67 -9.57
C LEU A 257 -23.00 -6.05 -8.18
N ARG A 258 -23.79 -4.98 -8.11
CA ARG A 258 -24.16 -4.33 -6.84
C ARG A 258 -25.01 -5.24 -5.95
N GLU A 259 -25.91 -6.05 -6.50
CA GLU A 259 -26.70 -7.00 -5.72
C GLU A 259 -25.81 -8.09 -5.08
N ILE A 260 -24.81 -8.61 -5.81
CA ILE A 260 -23.79 -9.50 -5.23
C ILE A 260 -23.05 -8.79 -4.08
N GLY A 261 -22.68 -7.54 -4.30
CA GLY A 261 -22.01 -6.71 -3.29
C GLY A 261 -22.80 -6.52 -2.00
N ARG A 262 -24.13 -6.45 -2.09
CA ARG A 262 -25.03 -6.36 -0.93
C ARG A 262 -25.04 -7.63 -0.11
N VAL A 263 -24.88 -8.80 -0.74
CA VAL A 263 -24.72 -10.08 -0.04
C VAL A 263 -23.44 -10.04 0.78
N ASN A 264 -22.30 -9.73 0.16
CA ASN A 264 -21.00 -9.65 0.85
C ASN A 264 -21.00 -8.62 1.98
N LYS A 265 -21.60 -7.45 1.74
CA LYS A 265 -21.77 -6.42 2.77
C LYS A 265 -22.60 -6.91 3.96
N THR A 266 -23.68 -7.65 3.70
CA THR A 266 -24.52 -8.23 4.76
C THR A 266 -23.73 -9.25 5.57
N ILE A 267 -22.99 -10.15 4.91
CA ILE A 267 -22.13 -11.14 5.57
C ILE A 267 -21.08 -10.45 6.44
N LEU A 268 -20.39 -9.43 5.90
CA LEU A 268 -19.40 -8.66 6.63
C LEU A 268 -20.00 -8.00 7.88
N ILE A 269 -21.15 -7.34 7.76
CA ILE A 269 -21.78 -6.69 8.92
C ILE A 269 -22.16 -7.72 9.98
N LEU A 270 -22.74 -8.86 9.58
CA LEU A 270 -23.09 -9.93 10.53
C LEU A 270 -21.86 -10.49 11.23
N ARG A 271 -20.74 -10.69 10.50
CA ARG A 271 -19.46 -11.08 11.08
C ARG A 271 -18.95 -10.03 12.07
N CYS A 272 -18.99 -8.75 11.69
CA CYS A 272 -18.61 -7.65 12.60
C CYS A 272 -19.47 -7.61 13.85
N LEU A 273 -20.76 -8.00 13.82
CA LEU A 273 -21.61 -8.01 15.01
C LEU A 273 -21.33 -9.22 15.90
N HIS A 274 -21.08 -10.38 15.32
CA HIS A 274 -20.92 -11.64 16.04
C HIS A 274 -19.52 -11.85 16.61
N ASP A 275 -18.48 -11.52 15.84
CA ASP A 275 -17.10 -11.91 16.09
C ASP A 275 -16.30 -10.73 16.68
N GLU A 276 -15.96 -10.82 17.97
CA GLU A 276 -15.16 -9.81 18.65
C GLU A 276 -13.70 -9.79 18.19
N ASP A 277 -13.11 -10.95 17.96
CA ASP A 277 -11.71 -11.07 17.55
C ASP A 277 -11.52 -10.49 16.16
N PHE A 278 -12.48 -10.68 15.25
CA PHE A 278 -12.49 -10.00 13.95
C PHE A 278 -12.55 -8.48 14.08
N ARG A 279 -13.34 -7.93 15.01
CA ARG A 279 -13.37 -6.47 15.25
C ARG A 279 -12.06 -5.95 15.81
N ARG A 280 -11.44 -6.69 16.74
CA ARG A 280 -10.13 -6.36 17.31
C ARG A 280 -9.06 -6.37 16.23
N LEU A 281 -9.04 -7.41 15.40
CA LEU A 281 -8.13 -7.52 14.25
C LEU A 281 -8.34 -6.37 13.27
N GLN A 282 -9.57 -6.10 12.83
CA GLN A 282 -9.88 -4.97 11.95
C GLN A 282 -9.38 -3.63 12.51
N THR A 283 -9.47 -3.43 13.83
CA THR A 283 -8.98 -2.21 14.48
C THR A 283 -7.45 -2.15 14.49
N LYS A 284 -6.78 -3.27 14.81
CA LYS A 284 -5.31 -3.39 14.74
C LYS A 284 -4.79 -3.06 13.34
N GLU A 285 -5.40 -3.67 12.32
CA GLU A 285 -4.99 -3.54 10.92
C GLU A 285 -5.20 -2.13 10.36
N ILE A 286 -6.22 -1.40 10.81
CA ILE A 286 -6.42 -0.01 10.37
C ILE A 286 -5.48 0.95 11.10
N ASN A 287 -5.20 0.73 12.38
CA ASN A 287 -4.34 1.62 13.17
C ASN A 287 -2.87 1.63 12.70
N LYS A 288 -2.40 0.59 11.99
CA LYS A 288 -1.02 0.55 11.49
C LYS A 288 -0.74 1.60 10.40
N GLY A 289 -1.77 2.02 9.66
CA GLY A 289 -1.67 3.04 8.61
C GLY A 289 -1.13 4.37 9.12
N GLU A 290 -1.55 4.80 10.32
CA GLU A 290 -1.08 6.07 10.92
C GLU A 290 0.43 6.08 11.17
N ARG A 291 0.98 5.00 11.77
CA ARG A 291 2.43 4.88 12.00
C ARG A 291 3.22 4.77 10.70
N SER A 292 2.67 4.05 9.72
CA SER A 292 3.26 3.96 8.39
C SER A 292 3.34 5.33 7.72
N HIS A 293 2.26 6.12 7.80
CA HIS A 293 2.23 7.49 7.29
C HIS A 293 3.19 8.43 8.02
N ASP A 294 3.40 8.26 9.32
CA ASP A 294 4.38 9.06 10.07
C ASP A 294 5.81 8.77 9.63
N LEU A 295 6.14 7.50 9.33
CA LEU A 295 7.41 7.13 8.69
C LEU A 295 7.56 7.77 7.30
N ASP A 296 6.52 7.71 6.48
CA ASP A 296 6.53 8.32 5.15
C ASP A 296 6.73 9.84 5.21
N ARG A 297 6.07 10.53 6.14
CA ARG A 297 6.27 11.98 6.36
C ARG A 297 7.68 12.29 6.84
N PHE A 298 8.22 11.45 7.71
CA PHE A 298 9.58 11.60 8.24
C PHE A 298 10.63 11.47 7.15
N LEU A 299 10.47 10.48 6.25
CA LEU A 299 11.34 10.28 5.10
C LEU A 299 11.15 11.38 4.05
N PHE A 300 9.91 11.74 3.72
CA PHE A 300 9.57 12.70 2.67
C PHE A 300 9.66 14.17 3.14
N PHE A 301 10.71 14.53 3.88
CA PHE A 301 10.85 15.84 4.53
C PHE A 301 11.27 16.97 3.57
N GLY A 302 11.92 16.64 2.45
CA GLY A 302 12.41 17.61 1.49
C GLY A 302 11.29 18.49 0.92
N LYS A 303 11.63 19.74 0.58
CA LYS A 303 10.66 20.74 0.07
C LYS A 303 9.42 20.91 0.98
N GLN A 304 9.59 20.75 2.30
CA GLN A 304 8.50 20.81 3.30
C GLN A 304 7.40 19.74 3.08
N GLY A 305 7.76 18.59 2.50
CA GLY A 305 6.82 17.53 2.15
C GLY A 305 5.91 17.84 0.95
N ALA A 306 6.10 18.98 0.28
CA ALA A 306 5.35 19.35 -0.91
C ALA A 306 5.88 18.60 -2.13
N LEU A 307 4.99 17.89 -2.83
CA LEU A 307 5.29 17.22 -4.08
C LEU A 307 5.29 18.25 -5.22
N ARG A 308 6.49 18.66 -5.64
CA ARG A 308 6.71 19.62 -6.73
C ARG A 308 7.24 18.90 -7.98
N SER A 309 6.46 17.92 -8.46
CA SER A 309 6.75 17.17 -9.67
C SER A 309 6.35 17.95 -10.92
N ARG A 310 7.02 17.69 -12.05
CA ARG A 310 6.75 18.36 -13.33
C ARG A 310 5.72 17.61 -14.16
N ASP A 311 5.68 16.29 -14.01
CA ASP A 311 4.72 15.42 -14.68
C ASP A 311 4.25 14.27 -13.77
N PHE A 312 3.46 13.36 -14.33
CA PHE A 312 2.95 12.20 -13.62
C PHE A 312 4.03 11.15 -13.34
N LEU A 313 4.99 10.98 -14.25
CA LEU A 313 6.05 9.98 -14.11
C LEU A 313 6.96 10.36 -12.93
N ASP A 314 7.28 11.64 -12.80
CA ASP A 314 7.99 12.21 -11.65
C ASP A 314 7.28 11.93 -10.32
N GLN A 315 5.95 12.02 -10.29
CA GLN A 315 5.16 11.70 -9.08
C GLN A 315 5.28 10.22 -8.75
N GLN A 316 5.08 9.35 -9.74
CA GLN A 316 5.22 7.90 -9.59
C GLN A 316 6.62 7.54 -9.08
N HIS A 317 7.69 8.13 -9.65
CA HIS A 317 9.07 7.89 -9.24
C HIS A 317 9.34 8.35 -7.81
N SER A 318 8.86 9.55 -7.45
CA SER A 318 8.99 10.09 -6.08
C SER A 318 8.43 9.13 -5.05
N PHE A 319 7.23 8.63 -5.33
CA PHE A 319 6.56 7.70 -4.46
C PHE A 319 7.22 6.33 -4.44
N SER A 320 7.54 5.75 -5.61
CA SER A 320 8.27 4.47 -5.69
C SER A 320 9.58 4.49 -4.90
N CYS A 321 10.36 5.57 -4.99
CA CYS A 321 11.56 5.73 -4.18
C CYS A 321 11.24 5.82 -2.69
N LEU A 322 10.17 6.54 -2.31
CA LEU A 322 9.72 6.62 -0.92
C LEU A 322 9.34 5.23 -0.36
N SER A 323 8.60 4.39 -1.09
CA SER A 323 8.27 3.04 -0.59
C SER A 323 9.48 2.14 -0.46
N ILE A 324 10.47 2.27 -1.36
CA ILE A 324 11.72 1.52 -1.24
C ILE A 324 12.44 1.93 0.05
N LEU A 325 12.55 3.24 0.34
CA LEU A 325 13.16 3.72 1.59
C LEU A 325 12.36 3.32 2.83
N HIS A 326 11.02 3.36 2.76
CA HIS A 326 10.13 2.90 3.81
C HIS A 326 10.41 1.44 4.15
N ASN A 327 10.32 0.57 3.15
CA ASN A 327 10.53 -0.86 3.34
C ASN A 327 11.98 -1.18 3.71
N ALA A 328 12.96 -0.39 3.28
CA ALA A 328 14.34 -0.53 3.72
C ALA A 328 14.50 -0.35 5.23
N ILE A 329 13.85 0.67 5.81
CA ILE A 329 13.87 0.89 7.26
C ILE A 329 13.14 -0.25 7.98
N VAL A 330 11.96 -0.65 7.48
CA VAL A 330 11.19 -1.75 8.10
C VAL A 330 11.98 -3.06 8.07
N ALA A 331 12.54 -3.43 6.91
CA ALA A 331 13.35 -4.64 6.76
C ALA A 331 14.61 -4.59 7.62
N TRP A 332 15.29 -3.44 7.70
CA TRP A 332 16.45 -3.26 8.57
C TRP A 332 16.07 -3.40 10.05
N ASN A 333 14.94 -2.82 10.48
CA ASN A 333 14.46 -2.99 11.83
C ASN A 333 14.23 -4.47 12.14
N ILE A 334 13.51 -5.18 11.27
CA ILE A 334 13.25 -6.61 11.37
C ILE A 334 14.56 -7.40 11.48
N SER A 335 15.58 -7.11 10.65
CA SER A 335 16.87 -7.81 10.70
C SER A 335 17.66 -7.56 11.99
N GLU A 336 17.46 -6.41 12.64
CA GLU A 336 18.17 -6.04 13.88
C GLU A 336 17.48 -6.55 15.16
N PHE A 337 16.18 -6.89 15.10
CA PHE A 337 15.44 -7.39 16.27
C PHE A 337 16.12 -8.58 16.97
N PRO A 338 16.61 -9.63 16.26
CA PRO A 338 17.27 -10.76 16.91
C PRO A 338 18.46 -10.35 17.80
N ALA A 339 19.30 -9.42 17.31
CA ALA A 339 20.42 -8.91 18.08
C ALA A 339 19.97 -8.09 19.30
N ALA A 340 18.88 -7.32 19.18
CA ALA A 340 18.29 -6.59 20.29
C ALA A 340 17.68 -7.53 21.35
N LEU A 341 16.99 -8.59 20.92
CA LEU A 341 16.41 -9.60 21.81
C LEU A 341 17.47 -10.38 22.58
N GLU A 342 18.57 -10.77 21.93
CA GLU A 342 19.71 -11.42 22.60
C GLU A 342 20.36 -10.51 23.66
N ARG A 343 20.47 -9.20 23.38
CA ARG A 343 20.94 -8.23 24.39
C ARG A 343 20.00 -8.10 25.58
N LEU A 344 18.68 -8.19 25.37
CA LEU A 344 17.69 -8.18 26.45
C LEU A 344 17.75 -9.46 27.28
N LYS A 345 17.88 -10.61 26.62
CA LYS A 345 18.04 -11.92 27.25
C LYS A 345 19.28 -11.98 28.13
N ASN A 346 20.41 -11.45 27.66
CA ASN A 346 21.65 -11.32 28.46
C ASN A 346 21.52 -10.40 29.67
N ARG A 347 20.51 -9.52 29.70
CA ARG A 347 20.17 -8.67 30.86
C ARG A 347 19.10 -9.29 31.75
N GLY A 348 18.77 -10.57 31.55
CA GLY A 348 17.77 -11.31 32.32
C GLY A 348 16.32 -11.00 31.93
N ARG A 349 16.07 -10.35 30.78
CA ARG A 349 14.71 -10.12 30.26
C ARG A 349 14.43 -11.07 29.11
N ILE A 350 13.51 -12.00 29.30
CA ILE A 350 13.02 -12.91 28.26
C ILE A 350 11.73 -12.31 27.71
N ILE A 351 11.70 -12.04 26.41
CA ILE A 351 10.51 -11.57 25.70
C ILE A 351 9.87 -12.78 25.03
N THR A 352 8.57 -12.97 25.24
CA THR A 352 7.82 -14.06 24.58
C THR A 352 7.44 -13.67 23.15
N ASP A 353 7.08 -14.64 22.33
CA ASP A 353 6.59 -14.37 20.97
C ASP A 353 5.31 -13.51 20.98
N ASP A 354 4.43 -13.73 21.97
CA ASP A 354 3.20 -12.93 22.16
C ASP A 354 3.52 -11.46 22.47
N GLU A 355 4.54 -11.20 23.30
CA GLU A 355 5.00 -9.85 23.60
C GLU A 355 5.66 -9.19 22.38
N LEU A 356 6.44 -9.97 21.61
CA LEU A 356 7.08 -9.48 20.39
C LEU A 356 6.05 -9.12 19.32
N ALA A 357 4.95 -9.86 19.20
CA ALA A 357 3.84 -9.59 18.28
C ALA A 357 3.10 -8.26 18.56
N LEU A 358 3.31 -7.67 19.74
CA LEU A 358 2.78 -6.34 20.11
C LEU A 358 3.73 -5.19 19.72
N VAL A 359 4.97 -5.50 19.35
CA VAL A 359 5.95 -4.52 18.90
C VAL A 359 5.78 -4.26 17.41
N SER A 360 6.09 -3.04 16.97
CA SER A 360 6.00 -2.64 15.57
C SER A 360 7.40 -2.42 15.00
N PRO A 361 7.79 -3.07 13.89
CA PRO A 361 9.01 -2.75 13.15
C PRO A 361 8.98 -1.41 12.41
N LEU A 362 7.94 -0.59 12.56
CA LEU A 362 7.89 0.79 12.06
C LEU A 362 8.58 1.75 13.05
N LEU A 363 9.77 1.43 13.54
CA LEU A 363 10.53 2.35 14.41
C LEU A 363 11.43 3.22 13.55
N TRP A 364 11.43 4.54 13.76
CA TRP A 364 12.28 5.44 12.96
C TRP A 364 13.03 6.51 13.74
N MET A 365 12.78 6.63 15.05
CA MET A 365 13.47 7.63 15.89
C MET A 365 14.99 7.44 15.97
N HIS A 366 15.49 6.24 15.67
CA HIS A 366 16.93 5.94 15.62
C HIS A 366 17.55 6.26 14.25
N VAL A 367 16.75 6.56 13.23
CA VAL A 367 17.21 6.92 11.88
C VAL A 367 17.41 8.43 11.83
N ASN A 368 18.51 8.89 11.22
CA ASN A 368 18.71 10.30 10.93
C ASN A 368 18.76 10.53 9.41
N PRO A 369 17.65 10.97 8.79
CA PRO A 369 17.61 11.26 7.36
C PRO A 369 18.15 12.65 7.04
N PHE A 370 18.65 13.43 8.02
CA PHE A 370 19.10 14.80 7.86
C PHE A 370 20.63 14.94 7.87
N GLY A 371 21.14 15.93 7.15
CA GLY A 371 22.55 16.32 7.20
C GLY A 371 23.38 15.71 6.08
N ARG A 372 24.53 15.12 6.42
CA ARG A 372 25.49 14.56 5.44
C ARG A 372 25.29 13.05 5.29
N TYR A 373 25.35 12.58 4.05
CA TYR A 373 25.26 11.16 3.72
C TYR A 373 26.64 10.62 3.37
N ASP A 374 26.97 9.47 3.93
CA ASP A 374 28.19 8.72 3.64
C ASP A 374 27.81 7.45 2.89
N ILE A 375 27.92 7.53 1.56
CA ILE A 375 27.53 6.46 0.61
C ILE A 375 28.81 5.92 -0.05
N THR A 376 29.84 5.67 0.77
CA THR A 376 31.09 5.07 0.30
C THR A 376 30.90 3.57 0.04
N PRO A 377 31.46 3.01 -1.05
CA PRO A 377 31.32 1.58 -1.38
C PRO A 377 31.70 0.65 -0.22
N GLU A 378 32.75 0.98 0.53
CA GLU A 378 33.20 0.22 1.70
C GLU A 378 32.14 0.13 2.81
N ARG A 379 31.36 1.19 3.00
CA ARG A 379 30.27 1.24 3.99
C ARG A 379 29.03 0.52 3.47
N VAL A 380 28.74 0.61 2.18
CA VAL A 380 27.63 -0.09 1.52
C VAL A 380 27.84 -1.62 1.55
N LEU A 381 29.10 -2.10 1.43
CA LEU A 381 29.44 -3.53 1.41
C LEU A 381 29.53 -4.18 2.80
N LYS A 382 29.76 -3.42 3.89
CA LYS A 382 29.81 -3.95 5.26
C LYS A 382 28.44 -4.30 5.85
N SER A 383 27.37 -3.89 5.18
CA SER A 383 25.96 -4.06 5.59
C SER A 383 25.20 -5.11 4.76
N ALA A 384 25.89 -5.87 3.91
CA ALA A 384 25.31 -6.96 3.09
C ALA A 384 25.62 -8.33 3.69
#